data_AF-A0AAU4C0U0-F1
#
_entry.id   AF-A0AAU4C0U0-F1
#
_cell.length_a   1.000
_cell.length_b   1.000
_cell.length_c   1.000
_cell.angle_alpha   90.00
_cell.angle_beta   90.00
_cell.angle_gamma   90.00
#
_symmetry.space_group_name_H-M   'P 1'
#
loop_
_entity.id
_entity.type
_entity.pdbx_description
1 polymer ?
#
loop_
_entity_poly.entity_id
_entity_poly.type
_entity_poly.pdbx_seq_one_letter_code
_entity_poly.pdbx_strand_id
1 'polypeptide(L)'
;MHGPEPTRSALVTRGLALVTAVWILAAVPAGLATADACAYASTGPDGTDAVAVAGSYGWEGSPVCPQPTPPPEPPKPPKPQPPEPTPTPTPTPTPPPKPTPKPPPPAPRPPAPKPRPKPAAPAPPRRAAPLPRPAPTPPPAPAPARTPEPAPAPRPSAAPVTYPAYHATARQRPSRGGQSPVTYVLLVTVPALIAVAALRPR
;
A
#
# COMPACT_ATOMS: atom_id res chain seq x y z
N MET A 1 14.64 -18.00 -73.54
CA MET A 1 14.15 -17.31 -72.34
C MET A 1 14.32 -18.23 -71.15
N HIS A 2 15.38 -18.05 -70.35
CA HIS A 2 15.58 -18.79 -69.10
C HIS A 2 14.82 -18.07 -67.98
N GLY A 3 13.84 -18.74 -67.37
CA GLY A 3 13.12 -18.24 -66.18
C GLY A 3 14.00 -18.34 -64.93
N PRO A 4 13.83 -17.43 -63.95
CA PRO A 4 14.75 -17.32 -62.82
C PRO A 4 14.53 -18.46 -61.81
N GLU A 5 15.60 -18.99 -61.21
CA GLU A 5 15.61 -19.87 -60.03
C GLU A 5 15.54 -19.02 -58.73
N PRO A 6 14.37 -18.76 -58.12
CA PRO A 6 14.31 -17.90 -56.93
C PRO A 6 14.37 -18.75 -55.64
N THR A 7 14.03 -20.03 -55.72
CA THR A 7 13.88 -20.92 -54.55
C THR A 7 15.18 -21.62 -54.16
N ARG A 8 16.03 -21.95 -55.14
CA ARG A 8 17.32 -22.59 -54.91
C ARG A 8 18.30 -21.65 -54.21
N SER A 9 18.27 -20.36 -54.56
CA SER A 9 19.15 -19.33 -53.98
C SER A 9 18.87 -19.09 -52.48
N ALA A 10 17.60 -19.14 -52.05
CA ALA A 10 17.21 -18.95 -50.65
C ALA A 10 17.64 -20.13 -49.75
N LEU A 11 17.60 -21.36 -50.28
CA LEU A 11 18.08 -22.56 -49.57
C LEU A 11 19.61 -22.56 -49.47
N VAL A 12 20.30 -22.14 -50.53
CA VAL A 12 21.76 -22.03 -50.54
C VAL A 12 22.23 -20.96 -49.55
N THR A 13 21.59 -19.80 -49.48
CA THR A 13 21.93 -18.76 -48.49
C THR A 13 21.70 -19.19 -47.05
N ARG A 14 20.60 -19.89 -46.75
CA ARG A 14 20.37 -20.45 -45.42
C ARG A 14 21.37 -21.54 -45.05
N GLY A 15 21.71 -22.41 -46.00
CA GLY A 15 22.74 -23.43 -45.82
C GLY A 15 24.10 -22.80 -45.52
N LEU A 16 24.50 -21.79 -46.31
CA LEU A 16 25.75 -21.07 -46.11
C LEU A 16 25.80 -20.38 -44.74
N ALA A 17 24.70 -19.74 -44.32
CA ALA A 17 24.61 -19.07 -43.02
C ALA A 17 24.80 -20.06 -41.86
N LEU A 18 24.16 -21.22 -41.91
CA LEU A 18 24.32 -22.27 -40.89
C LEU A 18 25.74 -22.82 -40.87
N VAL A 19 26.32 -23.07 -42.03
CA VAL A 19 27.71 -23.54 -42.12
C VAL A 19 28.66 -22.50 -41.55
N THR A 20 28.49 -21.21 -41.86
CA THR A 20 29.32 -20.15 -41.27
C THR A 20 29.12 -20.03 -39.75
N ALA A 21 27.90 -20.18 -39.24
CA ALA A 21 27.64 -20.14 -37.81
C ALA A 21 28.30 -21.32 -37.08
N VAL A 22 28.18 -22.53 -37.63
CA VAL A 22 28.86 -23.72 -37.11
C VAL A 22 30.38 -23.56 -37.18
N TRP A 23 30.91 -22.98 -38.25
CA TRP A 23 32.33 -22.72 -38.37
C TRP A 23 32.82 -21.69 -37.35
N ILE A 24 32.05 -20.63 -37.07
CA ILE A 24 32.36 -19.66 -36.00
C ILE A 24 32.33 -20.36 -34.64
N LEU A 25 31.33 -21.20 -34.36
CA LEU A 25 31.23 -21.94 -33.10
C LEU A 25 32.35 -22.98 -32.91
N ALA A 26 32.82 -23.61 -33.99
CA ALA A 26 33.87 -24.62 -33.93
C ALA A 26 35.29 -24.02 -34.02
N ALA A 27 35.44 -22.86 -34.66
CA ALA A 27 36.73 -22.18 -34.84
C ALA A 27 37.02 -21.12 -33.78
N VAL A 28 36.09 -20.83 -32.86
CA VAL A 28 36.46 -20.20 -31.59
C VAL A 28 37.18 -21.29 -30.79
N PRO A 29 38.52 -21.25 -30.66
CA PRO A 29 39.14 -22.10 -29.67
C PRO A 29 38.50 -21.68 -28.36
N ALA A 30 37.78 -22.59 -27.71
CA ALA A 30 37.52 -22.49 -26.28
C ALA A 30 38.87 -22.64 -25.60
N GLY A 31 39.73 -21.62 -25.76
CA GLY A 31 40.91 -21.45 -24.96
C GLY A 31 40.43 -21.44 -23.53
N LEU A 32 40.93 -22.39 -22.75
CA LEU A 32 40.87 -22.31 -21.30
C LEU A 32 41.31 -20.90 -20.96
N ALA A 33 40.39 -20.07 -20.44
CA ALA A 33 40.74 -18.76 -19.94
C ALA A 33 41.69 -18.99 -18.76
N THR A 34 43.00 -18.99 -19.02
CA THR A 34 44.01 -18.90 -17.99
C THR A 34 43.83 -17.53 -17.38
N ALA A 35 43.18 -17.46 -16.22
CA ALA A 35 43.01 -16.22 -15.50
C ALA A 35 44.39 -15.77 -15.01
N ASP A 36 45.02 -14.85 -15.75
CA ASP A 36 46.26 -14.16 -15.36
C ASP A 36 46.02 -13.08 -14.28
N ALA A 37 44.88 -13.20 -13.58
CA ALA A 37 44.42 -12.29 -12.56
C ALA A 37 43.72 -13.09 -11.45
N CYS A 38 44.35 -13.14 -10.28
CA CYS A 38 43.74 -13.65 -9.07
C CYS A 38 43.33 -12.46 -8.20
N ALA A 39 42.04 -12.34 -7.94
CA ALA A 39 41.49 -11.43 -6.96
C ALA A 39 40.83 -12.24 -5.84
N TYR A 40 41.30 -12.04 -4.61
CA TYR A 40 40.72 -12.63 -3.41
C TYR A 40 40.37 -11.52 -2.43
N ALA A 41 39.14 -11.56 -1.92
CA ALA A 41 38.70 -10.71 -0.83
C ALA A 41 38.00 -11.58 0.21
N SER A 42 38.43 -11.47 1.45
CA SER A 42 37.80 -12.10 2.60
C SER A 42 37.40 -11.03 3.60
N THR A 43 36.19 -11.14 4.11
CA THR A 43 35.69 -10.27 5.18
C THR A 43 35.33 -11.17 6.35
N GLY A 44 36.10 -11.07 7.43
CA GLY A 44 35.90 -11.81 8.67
C GLY A 44 35.60 -10.88 9.85
N PRO A 45 35.27 -11.45 11.01
CA PRO A 45 35.09 -10.68 12.26
C PRO A 45 36.35 -9.88 12.66
N ASP A 46 37.52 -10.30 12.17
CA ASP A 46 38.81 -9.65 12.42
C ASP A 46 39.17 -8.55 11.39
N GLY A 47 38.33 -8.31 10.37
CA GLY A 47 38.53 -7.26 9.37
C GLY A 47 38.40 -7.73 7.92
N THR A 48 38.89 -6.90 7.00
CA THR A 48 38.82 -7.14 5.55
C THR A 48 40.22 -7.30 4.97
N ASP A 49 40.50 -8.45 4.37
CA ASP A 49 41.73 -8.72 3.62
C ASP A 49 41.41 -8.83 2.12
N ALA A 50 42.10 -8.03 1.31
CA ALA A 50 41.94 -8.04 -0.15
C ALA A 50 43.31 -8.07 -0.84
N VAL A 51 43.50 -9.04 -1.72
CA VAL A 51 44.71 -9.19 -2.54
C VAL A 51 44.29 -9.33 -4.00
N ALA A 52 44.82 -8.45 -4.84
CA ALA A 52 44.69 -8.52 -6.29
C ALA A 52 46.09 -8.60 -6.89
N VAL A 53 46.37 -9.69 -7.62
CA VAL A 53 47.61 -9.88 -8.36
C VAL A 53 47.26 -9.99 -9.84
N ALA A 54 47.83 -9.10 -10.65
CA ALA A 54 47.69 -9.10 -12.09
C ALA A 54 49.08 -9.01 -12.72
N GLY A 55 49.43 -9.98 -13.57
CA GLY A 55 50.69 -9.98 -14.31
C GLY A 55 51.04 -11.35 -14.87
N SER A 56 51.56 -11.36 -16.09
CA SER A 56 52.06 -12.55 -16.77
C SER A 56 53.43 -12.91 -16.21
N TYR A 57 53.45 -13.49 -15.02
CA TYR A 57 54.71 -13.92 -14.41
C TYR A 57 55.17 -15.19 -15.11
N GLY A 58 56.24 -15.04 -15.90
CA GLY A 58 57.03 -16.16 -16.37
C GLY A 58 57.40 -17.06 -15.19
N TRP A 59 57.15 -18.34 -15.37
CA TRP A 59 57.63 -19.46 -14.56
C TRP A 59 58.93 -19.14 -13.82
N GLU A 60 58.87 -19.03 -12.48
CA GLU A 60 59.95 -19.23 -11.49
C GLU A 60 59.68 -18.55 -10.12
N GLY A 61 58.58 -17.82 -9.96
CA GLY A 61 58.25 -17.18 -8.67
C GLY A 61 56.80 -16.76 -8.50
N SER A 62 55.84 -17.63 -8.80
CA SER A 62 54.41 -17.34 -8.64
C SER A 62 54.06 -17.09 -7.15
N PRO A 63 53.46 -15.94 -6.77
CA PRO A 63 52.88 -15.82 -5.43
C PRO A 63 51.71 -16.79 -5.33
N VAL A 64 51.88 -17.82 -4.49
CA VAL A 64 50.83 -18.80 -4.21
C VAL A 64 49.65 -18.03 -3.61
N CYS A 65 48.51 -18.05 -4.30
CA CYS A 65 47.27 -17.55 -3.72
C CYS A 65 47.01 -18.34 -2.43
N PRO A 66 46.83 -17.67 -1.28
CA PRO A 66 46.51 -18.39 -0.06
C PRO A 66 45.21 -19.16 -0.28
N GLN A 67 45.26 -20.47 -0.07
CA GLN A 67 44.08 -21.32 -0.15
C GLN A 67 43.08 -20.85 0.91
N PRO A 68 41.83 -20.50 0.55
CA PRO A 68 40.86 -20.04 1.53
C PRO A 68 40.69 -21.11 2.62
N THR A 69 40.84 -20.69 3.88
CA THR A 69 40.53 -21.53 5.04
C THR A 69 39.04 -21.89 4.94
N PRO A 70 38.66 -23.18 5.04
CA PRO A 70 37.26 -23.55 4.98
C PRO A 70 36.50 -22.82 6.10
N PRO A 71 35.29 -22.32 5.83
CA PRO A 71 34.48 -21.70 6.86
C PRO A 71 34.27 -22.70 8.01
N PRO A 72 34.23 -22.23 9.27
CA PRO A 72 33.92 -23.11 10.39
C PRO A 72 32.60 -23.83 10.13
N GLU A 73 32.55 -25.11 10.50
CA GLU A 73 31.34 -25.92 10.33
C GLU A 73 30.17 -25.22 11.03
N PRO A 74 29.03 -25.03 10.35
CA PRO A 74 27.90 -24.34 10.94
C PRO A 74 27.46 -25.07 12.22
N PRO A 75 27.12 -24.33 13.29
CA PRO A 75 26.61 -24.95 14.51
C PRO A 75 25.37 -25.79 14.17
N LYS A 76 25.27 -26.97 14.78
CA LYS A 76 24.11 -27.85 14.60
C LYS A 76 22.83 -27.05 14.85
N PRO A 77 21.82 -27.14 13.98
CA PRO A 77 20.58 -26.42 14.18
C PRO A 77 19.97 -26.82 15.53
N PRO A 78 19.47 -25.85 16.31
CA PRO A 78 18.78 -26.14 17.55
C PRO A 78 17.60 -27.06 17.28
N LYS A 79 17.35 -27.99 18.21
CA LYS A 79 16.23 -28.93 18.12
C LYS A 79 14.93 -28.12 17.96
N PRO A 80 14.03 -28.49 17.02
CA PRO A 80 12.76 -27.80 16.85
C PRO A 80 12.01 -27.73 18.18
N GLN A 81 11.64 -26.51 18.56
CA GLN A 81 10.81 -26.30 19.74
C GLN A 81 9.40 -26.86 19.44
N PRO A 82 8.73 -27.50 20.42
CA PRO A 82 7.37 -27.96 20.24
C PRO A 82 6.48 -26.81 19.75
N PRO A 83 5.54 -27.07 18.81
CA PRO A 83 4.63 -26.03 18.35
C PRO A 83 3.81 -25.50 19.53
N GLU A 84 3.69 -24.17 19.59
CA GLU A 84 2.86 -23.51 20.58
C GLU A 84 1.39 -23.90 20.37
N PRO A 85 0.62 -24.19 21.44
CA PRO A 85 -0.77 -24.58 21.29
C PRO A 85 -1.56 -23.48 20.58
N THR A 86 -2.29 -23.85 19.53
CA THR A 86 -3.13 -22.92 18.78
C THR A 86 -4.21 -22.37 19.73
N PRO A 87 -4.37 -21.04 19.84
CA PRO A 87 -5.39 -20.46 20.70
C PRO A 87 -6.78 -20.88 20.23
N THR A 88 -7.61 -21.32 21.18
CA THR A 88 -9.01 -21.67 20.91
C THR A 88 -9.74 -20.45 20.35
N PRO A 89 -10.47 -20.57 19.22
CA PRO A 89 -11.20 -19.45 18.65
C PRO A 89 -12.22 -18.90 19.66
N THR A 90 -12.21 -17.59 19.84
CA THR A 90 -13.21 -16.91 20.67
C THR A 90 -14.59 -17.10 20.04
N PRO A 91 -15.63 -17.46 20.82
CA PRO A 91 -16.97 -17.62 20.28
C PRO A 91 -17.45 -16.32 19.63
N THR A 92 -18.04 -16.43 18.45
CA THR A 92 -18.62 -15.29 17.74
C THR A 92 -19.82 -14.75 18.54
N PRO A 93 -19.92 -13.44 18.80
CA PRO A 93 -21.04 -12.88 19.54
C PRO A 93 -22.35 -13.09 18.77
N THR A 94 -23.39 -13.51 19.49
CA THR A 94 -24.75 -13.66 18.93
C THR A 94 -25.27 -12.29 18.49
N PRO A 95 -25.83 -12.17 17.26
CA PRO A 95 -26.38 -10.90 16.79
C PRO A 95 -27.54 -10.44 17.68
N PRO A 96 -27.72 -9.12 17.85
CA PRO A 96 -28.82 -8.58 18.63
C PRO A 96 -30.18 -8.93 18.00
N PRO A 97 -31.25 -9.07 18.81
CA PRO A 97 -32.58 -9.36 18.30
C PRO A 97 -33.08 -8.22 17.40
N LYS A 98 -33.79 -8.58 16.34
CA LYS A 98 -34.37 -7.62 15.40
C LYS A 98 -35.44 -6.77 16.12
N PRO A 99 -35.44 -5.43 15.96
CA PRO A 99 -36.43 -4.58 16.58
C PRO A 99 -37.85 -4.90 16.07
N THR A 100 -38.80 -4.90 17.00
CA THR A 100 -40.22 -5.12 16.73
C THR A 100 -40.79 -3.97 15.89
N PRO A 101 -41.58 -4.25 14.83
CA PRO A 101 -42.19 -3.20 14.01
C PRO A 101 -43.12 -2.31 14.86
N LYS A 102 -43.06 -1.00 14.61
CA LYS A 102 -43.90 -0.01 15.28
C LYS A 102 -45.37 -0.21 14.86
N PRO A 103 -46.33 -0.14 15.80
CA PRO A 103 -47.75 -0.20 15.47
C PRO A 103 -48.18 0.90 14.49
N PRO A 104 -49.17 0.63 13.62
CA PRO A 104 -49.72 1.64 12.73
C PRO A 104 -50.35 2.80 13.53
N PRO A 105 -50.33 4.03 12.99
CA PRO A 105 -50.93 5.17 13.64
C PRO A 105 -52.47 5.00 13.75
N PRO A 106 -53.09 5.50 14.83
CA PRO A 106 -54.54 5.47 14.99
C PRO A 106 -55.24 6.26 13.89
N ALA A 107 -56.44 5.82 13.51
CA ALA A 107 -57.25 6.47 12.49
C ALA A 107 -57.59 7.93 12.86
N PRO A 108 -57.66 8.85 11.88
CA PRO A 108 -58.07 10.23 12.12
C PRO A 108 -59.46 10.31 12.75
N ARG A 109 -59.63 11.21 13.74
CA ARG A 109 -60.95 11.46 14.33
C ARG A 109 -61.85 12.15 13.29
N PRO A 110 -63.16 11.83 13.28
CA PRO A 110 -64.10 12.53 12.42
C PRO A 110 -64.16 14.03 12.77
N PRO A 111 -64.42 14.90 11.77
CA PRO A 111 -64.46 16.34 11.98
C PRO A 111 -65.60 16.73 12.92
N ALA A 112 -65.34 17.74 13.76
CA ALA A 112 -66.33 18.25 14.69
C ALA A 112 -67.54 18.88 13.96
N PRO A 113 -68.77 18.76 14.50
CA PRO A 113 -69.94 19.42 13.95
C PRO A 113 -69.76 20.94 13.91
N LYS A 114 -70.29 21.59 12.87
CA LYS A 114 -70.21 23.05 12.73
C LYS A 114 -70.98 23.75 13.87
N PRO A 115 -70.43 24.80 14.50
CA PRO A 115 -71.12 25.56 15.52
C PRO A 115 -72.40 26.20 14.99
N ARG A 116 -73.46 26.20 15.80
CA ARG A 116 -74.72 26.87 15.49
C ARG A 116 -74.51 28.40 15.52
N PRO A 117 -75.16 29.19 14.63
CA PRO A 117 -75.03 30.64 14.64
C PRO A 117 -75.46 31.23 15.99
N LYS A 118 -74.63 32.13 16.53
CA LYS A 118 -74.90 32.81 17.80
C LYS A 118 -76.02 33.86 17.61
N PRO A 119 -77.03 33.92 18.49
CA PRO A 119 -78.05 34.97 18.44
C PRO A 119 -77.43 36.37 18.53
N ALA A 120 -78.02 37.33 17.83
CA ALA A 120 -77.57 38.73 17.84
C ALA A 120 -77.67 39.35 19.24
N ALA A 121 -76.64 40.09 19.63
CA ALA A 121 -76.57 40.73 20.94
C ALA A 121 -77.52 41.94 21.03
N PRO A 122 -78.16 42.19 22.18
CA PRO A 122 -78.94 43.41 22.41
C PRO A 122 -78.08 44.67 22.36
N ALA A 123 -78.69 45.80 21.99
CA ALA A 123 -78.01 47.09 21.90
C ALA A 123 -77.47 47.55 23.28
N PRO A 124 -76.28 48.20 23.33
CA PRO A 124 -75.67 48.61 24.58
C PRO A 124 -76.40 49.81 25.22
N PRO A 125 -76.48 49.86 26.57
CA PRO A 125 -77.02 51.03 27.27
C PRO A 125 -76.05 52.23 27.17
N ARG A 126 -76.62 53.44 27.27
CA ARG A 126 -75.86 54.70 27.16
C ARG A 126 -74.87 54.86 28.32
N ARG A 127 -73.67 55.36 28.01
CA ARG A 127 -72.55 55.57 28.94
C ARG A 127 -72.89 56.62 30.00
N ALA A 128 -72.63 56.28 31.27
CA ALA A 128 -72.59 57.24 32.37
C ALA A 128 -71.28 58.06 32.36
N ALA A 129 -71.31 59.25 32.96
CA ALA A 129 -70.22 60.21 32.98
C ALA A 129 -68.97 59.69 33.75
N PRO A 130 -67.74 60.12 33.40
CA PRO A 130 -66.52 59.64 34.05
C PRO A 130 -66.36 60.18 35.47
N LEU A 131 -65.90 59.32 36.38
CA LEU A 131 -65.49 59.69 37.74
C LEU A 131 -64.12 60.40 37.74
N PRO A 132 -63.87 61.31 38.72
CA PRO A 132 -62.60 62.02 38.83
C PRO A 132 -61.41 61.09 39.14
N ARG A 133 -60.25 61.45 38.58
CA ARG A 133 -59.02 60.65 38.61
C ARG A 133 -58.31 60.79 39.97
N PRO A 134 -57.90 59.68 40.63
CA PRO A 134 -57.11 59.74 41.86
C PRO A 134 -55.71 60.34 41.66
N ALA A 135 -55.18 60.95 42.71
CA ALA A 135 -53.84 61.55 42.75
C ALA A 135 -52.71 60.51 42.60
N PRO A 136 -51.56 60.87 42.02
CA PRO A 136 -50.45 59.95 41.79
C PRO A 136 -49.75 59.54 43.10
N THR A 137 -49.46 58.25 43.21
CA THR A 137 -48.69 57.65 44.31
C THR A 137 -47.20 58.05 44.21
N PRO A 138 -46.51 58.36 45.33
CA PRO A 138 -45.09 58.68 45.30
C PRO A 138 -44.22 57.47 44.89
N PRO A 139 -43.04 57.72 44.29
CA PRO A 139 -42.15 56.65 43.84
C PRO A 139 -41.51 55.90 45.02
N PRO A 140 -41.29 54.58 44.90
CA PRO A 140 -40.64 53.79 45.94
C PRO A 140 -39.15 54.14 46.09
N ALA A 141 -38.63 53.98 47.32
CA ALA A 141 -37.24 54.23 47.66
C ALA A 141 -36.27 53.29 46.93
N PRO A 142 -35.03 53.73 46.62
CA PRO A 142 -34.05 52.92 45.91
C PRO A 142 -33.55 51.74 46.76
N ALA A 143 -33.42 50.58 46.11
CA ALA A 143 -32.93 49.35 46.72
C ALA A 143 -31.41 49.41 47.01
N PRO A 144 -30.91 48.74 48.06
CA PRO A 144 -29.48 48.72 48.39
C PRO A 144 -28.64 47.99 47.33
N ALA A 145 -27.42 48.50 47.12
CA ALA A 145 -26.45 47.97 46.16
C ALA A 145 -25.98 46.55 46.56
N ARG A 146 -25.96 45.64 45.58
CA ARG A 146 -25.48 44.26 45.78
C ARG A 146 -23.95 44.20 45.86
N THR A 147 -23.44 43.34 46.72
CA THR A 147 -22.02 43.01 46.86
C THR A 147 -21.48 42.37 45.57
N PRO A 148 -20.27 42.71 45.10
CA PRO A 148 -19.67 42.07 43.92
C PRO A 148 -19.38 40.59 44.13
N GLU A 149 -19.66 39.78 43.11
CA GLU A 149 -19.34 38.35 43.06
C GLU A 149 -17.82 38.14 42.89
N PRO A 150 -17.20 37.12 43.53
CA PRO A 150 -15.77 36.87 43.39
C PRO A 150 -15.36 36.48 41.96
N ALA A 151 -14.20 36.98 41.52
CA ALA A 151 -13.68 36.70 40.18
C ALA A 151 -13.32 35.21 39.99
N PRO A 152 -13.57 34.61 38.81
CA PRO A 152 -13.23 33.21 38.54
C PRO A 152 -11.72 32.96 38.57
N ALA A 153 -11.31 31.83 39.14
CA ALA A 153 -9.92 31.40 39.14
C ALA A 153 -9.38 31.10 37.73
N PRO A 154 -8.07 31.35 37.45
CA PRO A 154 -7.47 31.09 36.15
C PRO A 154 -7.42 29.59 35.84
N ARG A 155 -7.82 29.21 34.62
CA ARG A 155 -7.75 27.83 34.15
C ARG A 155 -6.32 27.48 33.72
N PRO A 156 -5.84 26.24 33.98
CA PRO A 156 -4.53 25.81 33.54
C PRO A 156 -4.48 25.73 32.00
N SER A 157 -3.46 26.36 31.42
CA SER A 157 -3.17 26.32 29.99
C SER A 157 -2.38 25.04 29.67
N ALA A 158 -2.88 24.21 28.77
CA ALA A 158 -2.16 23.04 28.29
C ALA A 158 -0.94 23.47 27.45
N ALA A 159 0.22 22.88 27.71
CA ALA A 159 1.42 23.11 26.92
C ALA A 159 1.25 22.52 25.50
N PRO A 160 1.64 23.25 24.43
CA PRO A 160 1.54 22.74 23.07
C PRO A 160 2.51 21.58 22.85
N VAL A 161 1.98 20.44 22.39
CA VAL A 161 2.76 19.25 22.08
C VAL A 161 3.27 19.36 20.64
N THR A 162 4.59 19.38 20.47
CA THR A 162 5.25 19.36 19.16
C THR A 162 5.29 17.92 18.63
N TYR A 163 4.57 17.69 17.54
CA TYR A 163 4.65 16.41 16.82
C TYR A 163 5.80 16.43 15.80
N PRO A 164 6.51 15.31 15.61
CA PRO A 164 7.53 15.19 14.57
C PRO A 164 6.89 15.29 13.17
N ALA A 165 7.62 15.88 12.23
CA ALA A 165 7.18 15.99 10.85
C ALA A 165 7.01 14.60 10.23
N TYR A 166 5.80 14.27 9.80
CA TYR A 166 5.54 13.02 9.10
C TYR A 166 6.12 13.11 7.68
N HIS A 167 7.17 12.33 7.41
CA HIS A 167 7.74 12.19 6.09
C HIS A 167 7.10 10.99 5.39
N ALA A 168 6.30 11.25 4.35
CA ALA A 168 5.80 10.19 3.49
C ALA A 168 6.97 9.50 2.78
N THR A 169 7.08 8.18 2.95
CA THR A 169 8.09 7.38 2.25
C THR A 169 7.86 7.48 0.74
N ALA A 170 8.90 7.84 0.00
CA ALA A 170 8.85 7.88 -1.45
C ALA A 170 8.53 6.47 -1.96
N ARG A 171 7.38 6.30 -2.62
CA ARG A 171 7.03 5.03 -3.24
C ARG A 171 8.09 4.73 -4.30
N GLN A 172 8.82 3.63 -4.11
CA GLN A 172 9.71 3.07 -5.12
C GLN A 172 8.88 2.86 -6.39
N ARG A 173 9.15 3.66 -7.42
CA ARG A 173 8.51 3.50 -8.72
C ARG A 173 9.10 2.22 -9.32
N PRO A 174 8.30 1.21 -9.69
CA PRO A 174 8.85 0.01 -10.31
C PRO A 174 9.67 0.44 -11.52
N SER A 175 10.93 0.04 -11.53
CA SER A 175 11.91 0.39 -12.55
C SER A 175 11.32 0.09 -13.93
N ARG A 176 11.13 1.14 -14.73
CA ARG A 176 10.59 1.09 -16.10
C ARG A 176 11.56 0.45 -17.11
N GLY A 177 12.48 -0.38 -16.63
CA GLY A 177 13.57 -1.02 -17.37
C GLY A 177 13.51 -2.55 -17.37
N GLY A 178 12.38 -3.15 -16.98
CA GLY A 178 12.13 -4.57 -17.18
C GLY A 178 11.84 -4.85 -18.65
N GLN A 179 12.44 -5.91 -19.20
CA GLN A 179 12.14 -6.39 -20.56
C GLN A 179 10.62 -6.58 -20.69
N SER A 180 10.03 -6.13 -21.81
CA SER A 180 8.58 -6.22 -22.03
C SER A 180 8.10 -7.64 -21.72
N PRO A 181 7.00 -7.82 -20.95
CA PRO A 181 6.51 -9.16 -20.60
C PRO A 181 6.24 -10.00 -21.84
N VAL A 182 5.88 -9.36 -22.95
CA VAL A 182 5.72 -9.99 -24.27
C VAL A 182 7.06 -10.51 -24.78
N THR A 183 8.12 -9.72 -24.70
CA THR A 183 9.48 -10.15 -25.10
C THR A 183 9.97 -11.32 -24.26
N TYR A 184 9.73 -11.29 -22.95
CA TYR A 184 10.10 -12.39 -22.05
C TYR A 184 9.35 -13.69 -22.42
N VAL A 185 8.03 -13.61 -22.60
CA VAL A 185 7.22 -14.77 -23.01
C VAL A 185 7.65 -15.28 -24.38
N LEU A 186 7.96 -14.39 -25.32
CA LEU A 186 8.42 -14.77 -26.66
C LEU A 186 9.77 -15.52 -26.61
N LEU A 187 10.71 -15.03 -25.80
CA LEU A 187 12.02 -15.66 -25.60
C LEU A 187 11.92 -17.08 -25.02
N VAL A 188 10.90 -17.35 -24.20
CA VAL A 188 10.69 -18.68 -23.61
C VAL A 188 9.90 -19.60 -24.54
N THR A 189 8.84 -19.09 -25.18
CA THR A 189 7.88 -19.92 -25.92
C THR A 189 8.35 -20.29 -27.33
N VAL A 190 9.10 -19.42 -28.01
CA VAL A 190 9.56 -19.68 -29.39
C VAL A 190 10.50 -20.89 -29.47
N PRO A 191 11.57 -21.00 -28.65
CA PRO A 191 12.44 -22.18 -28.68
C PRO A 191 11.70 -23.48 -28.35
N ALA A 192 10.75 -23.43 -27.40
CA ALA A 192 9.94 -24.58 -27.02
C ALA A 192 9.09 -25.08 -28.18
N LEU A 193 8.45 -24.17 -28.94
CA LEU A 193 7.66 -24.53 -30.12
C LEU A 193 8.53 -25.09 -31.25
N ILE A 194 9.73 -24.54 -31.45
CA ILE A 194 10.68 -25.06 -32.44
C ILE A 194 11.11 -26.48 -32.07
N ALA A 195 11.42 -26.73 -30.80
CA ALA A 195 11.77 -28.06 -30.31
C ALA A 195 10.60 -29.05 -30.52
N VAL A 196 9.37 -28.66 -30.16
CA VAL A 196 8.19 -29.51 -30.38
C VAL A 196 7.98 -29.80 -31.87
N ALA A 197 8.20 -28.83 -32.75
CA ALA A 197 8.09 -29.04 -34.19
C ALA A 197 9.18 -29.98 -34.73
N ALA A 198 10.40 -29.92 -34.18
CA ALA A 198 11.50 -30.81 -34.55
C ALA A 198 11.33 -32.24 -34.01
N LEU A 199 10.71 -32.40 -32.85
CA LEU A 199 10.44 -33.71 -32.23
C LEU A 199 9.16 -34.39 -32.73
N ARG A 200 8.30 -33.71 -33.50
CA ARG A 200 7.16 -34.38 -34.14
C ARG A 200 7.66 -35.22 -35.33
N PRO A 201 7.58 -36.56 -35.27
CA PRO A 201 7.82 -37.38 -36.44
C PRO A 201 6.73 -37.05 -37.48
N ARG A 202 7.17 -36.82 -38.72
CA ARG A 202 6.27 -36.59 -39.87
C ARG A 202 5.47 -37.83 -40.21
#